data_AF-A5UKF5-F1
#
_entry.id   AF-A5UKF5-F1
#
_cell.length_a   1.000
_cell.length_b   1.000
_cell.length_c   1.000
_cell.angle_alpha   90.00
_cell.angle_beta   90.00
_cell.angle_gamma   90.00
#
_symmetry.space_group_name_H-M   'P 1'
#
loop_
_entity.id
_entity.type
_entity.pdbx_description
1 polymer ?
#
loop_
_entity_poly.entity_id
_entity_poly.type
_entity_poly.pdbx_seq_one_letter_code
_entity_poly.pdbx_strand_id
1 'polypeptide(L)' 'MNAKQTIAIIIPIAIFIIKKYISLYITIPVLIAGCIITYYLYAKSDEDKYLRGALSLYGLNFFFIILGIVLYYIL' A
#
# COMPACT_ATOMS: atom_id res chain seq x y z
N MET A 1 8.52 16.14 -9.01
CA MET A 1 7.85 15.36 -7.96
C MET A 1 7.89 16.19 -6.69
N ASN A 2 6.72 16.59 -6.18
CA ASN A 2 6.61 17.41 -4.99
C ASN A 2 6.79 16.53 -3.73
N ALA A 3 7.27 17.08 -2.61
CA ALA A 3 7.58 16.30 -1.40
C ALA A 3 6.41 15.41 -0.94
N LYS A 4 5.17 15.91 -1.08
CA LYS A 4 3.93 15.18 -0.77
C LYS A 4 3.72 13.92 -1.64
N GLN A 5 4.03 14.01 -2.94
CA GLN A 5 3.92 12.89 -3.88
C GLN A 5 5.00 11.84 -3.60
N THR A 6 6.22 12.28 -3.30
CA THR A 6 7.32 11.40 -2.92
C THR A 6 6.99 10.60 -1.67
N ILE A 7 6.46 11.25 -0.64
CA ILE A 7 6.04 10.59 0.59
C ILE A 7 4.90 9.58 0.31
N ALA A 8 3.93 9.93 -0.52
CA ALA A 8 2.81 9.04 -0.86
C ALA A 8 3.25 7.73 -1.52
N ILE A 9 4.33 7.74 -2.30
CA ILE A 9 4.90 6.53 -2.94
C ILE A 9 5.81 5.76 -1.97
N ILE A 10 6.60 6.46 -1.15
CA ILE A 10 7.54 5.82 -0.21
C ILE A 10 6.80 5.02 0.87
N ILE A 11 5.67 5.51 1.36
CA ILE A 11 4.89 4.85 2.42
C ILE A 11 4.50 3.40 2.07
N PRO A 12 3.81 3.11 0.94
CA PRO A 12 3.45 1.74 0.59
C PRO A 12 4.67 0.83 0.36
N ILE A 13 5.80 1.38 -0.07
CA ILE A 13 7.07 0.63 -0.21
C ILE A 13 7.65 0.30 1.17
N ALA A 14 7.66 1.26 2.10
CA ALA A 14 8.11 1.02 3.47
C ALA A 14 7.25 -0.04 4.15
N ILE A 15 5.91 0.03 4.01
CA ILE A 15 5.00 -1.00 4.53
C ILE A 15 5.31 -2.36 3.90
N PHE A 16 5.59 -2.42 2.59
CA PHE A 16 5.96 -3.66 1.92
C PHE A 16 7.20 -4.34 2.51
N ILE A 17 8.20 -3.57 2.92
CA ILE A 17 9.44 -4.09 3.52
C ILE A 17 9.20 -4.49 4.98
N ILE A 18 8.55 -3.61 5.75
CA ILE A 18 8.42 -3.80 7.19
C ILE A 18 7.40 -4.90 7.52
N LYS A 19 6.39 -5.17 6.66
CA LYS A 19 5.37 -6.21 6.91
C LYS A 19 5.92 -7.60 7.22
N LYS A 20 7.15 -7.93 6.80
CA LYS A 20 7.81 -9.21 7.17
C LYS A 20 8.06 -9.32 8.67
N TYR A 21 8.18 -8.19 9.37
CA TYR A 21 8.53 -8.09 10.78
C TYR A 21 7.33 -7.76 11.68
N ILE A 22 6.18 -7.40 11.10
CA ILE A 22 4.98 -7.03 11.86
C ILE A 22 3.87 -8.05 11.60
N SER A 23 3.01 -8.23 12.59
CA SER A 23 1.85 -9.10 12.47
C SER A 23 0.96 -8.69 11.29
N LEU A 24 0.41 -9.70 10.62
CA LEU A 24 -0.52 -9.54 9.51
C LEU A 24 -1.80 -8.80 9.96
N TYR A 25 -2.20 -9.01 11.22
CA TYR A 25 -3.31 -8.31 11.88
C TYR A 25 -3.08 -6.80 12.07
N ILE A 26 -1.82 -6.35 12.10
CA ILE A 26 -1.47 -4.92 12.17
C ILE A 26 -1.26 -4.37 10.77
N THR A 27 -0.62 -5.16 9.90
CA THR A 27 -0.29 -4.78 8.52
C THR A 27 -1.55 -4.50 7.69
N ILE A 28 -2.59 -5.35 7.78
CA ILE A 28 -3.82 -5.18 6.99
C ILE A 28 -4.53 -3.85 7.33
N PRO A 29 -4.85 -3.52 8.59
CA PRO A 29 -5.46 -2.23 8.93
C PRO A 29 -4.64 -1.03 8.47
N VAL A 30 -3.31 -1.08 8.59
CA VAL A 30 -2.41 0.00 8.16
C VAL A 30 -2.47 0.18 6.64
N LEU A 31 -2.47 -0.92 5.87
CA LEU A 31 -2.62 -0.87 4.41
C LEU A 31 -3.98 -0.31 3.99
N ILE A 32 -5.06 -0.69 4.68
CA ILE A 32 -6.41 -0.18 4.39
C ILE A 32 -6.48 1.33 4.64
N ALA A 33 -6.03 1.78 5.82
CA ALA A 33 -6.03 3.19 6.17
C ALA A 33 -5.18 4.02 5.19
N GLY A 34 -3.96 3.56 4.89
CA GLY A 34 -3.07 4.21 3.93
C GLY A 34 -3.67 4.27 2.53
N CYS A 35 -4.31 3.19 2.06
CA CYS A 35 -4.97 3.13 0.76
C CYS A 35 -6.15 4.13 0.68
N ILE A 36 -7.01 4.19 1.70
CA ILE A 36 -8.15 5.12 1.75
C ILE A 36 -7.67 6.57 1.71
N ILE A 37 -6.67 6.92 2.52
CA ILE A 37 -6.11 8.29 2.55
C ILE A 37 -5.51 8.65 1.18
N THR A 38 -4.75 7.73 0.58
CA THR A 38 -4.13 7.94 -0.74
C THR A 38 -5.19 8.08 -1.83
N TYR A 39 -6.28 7.31 -1.77
CA TYR A 39 -7.42 7.40 -2.69
C TYR A 39 -8.15 8.74 -2.55
N TYR A 40 -8.41 9.18 -1.33
CA TYR A 40 -9.02 10.49 -1.08
C TYR A 40 -8.17 11.64 -1.64
N LEU A 41 -6.85 11.57 -1.46
CA LEU A 41 -5.93 12.55 -2.04
C LEU A 41 -5.89 12.47 -3.57
N TYR A 42 -5.94 11.26 -4.14
CA TYR A 42 -5.98 11.05 -5.59
C TYR A 42 -7.22 11.71 -6.22
N ALA A 43 -8.41 11.44 -5.66
CA ALA A 43 -9.66 12.01 -6.13
C ALA A 43 -9.69 13.55 -6.01
N LYS A 44 -9.03 14.11 -4.99
CA LYS A 44 -8.95 15.56 -4.78
C LYS A 44 -7.90 16.26 -5.66
N SER A 45 -6.94 15.52 -6.21
CA SER A 45 -5.77 16.05 -6.92
C SER A 45 -5.86 15.88 -8.43
N ASP A 46 -7.08 15.88 -8.99
CA ASP A 46 -7.34 15.76 -10.44
C ASP A 46 -6.63 14.55 -11.07
N GLU A 47 -6.76 13.39 -10.40
CA GLU A 47 -6.19 12.11 -10.86
C GLU A 47 -4.66 12.08 -11.02
N ASP A 48 -3.95 12.73 -10.10
CA ASP A 48 -2.47 12.75 -10.07
C ASP A 48 -1.83 11.36 -10.29
N LYS A 49 -0.99 11.27 -11.33
CA LYS A 49 -0.29 10.04 -11.76
C LYS A 49 0.54 9.38 -10.65
N TYR A 50 1.11 10.16 -9.73
CA TYR A 50 1.93 9.64 -8.64
C TYR A 50 1.06 9.00 -7.56
N LEU A 51 -0.10 9.59 -7.24
CA LEU A 51 -1.05 9.00 -6.31
C LEU A 51 -1.70 7.74 -6.89
N ARG A 52 -1.94 7.70 -8.20
CA ARG A 52 -2.31 6.47 -8.91
C ARG A 52 -1.25 5.38 -8.78
N GLY A 53 0.03 5.75 -8.90
CA GLY A 53 1.16 4.86 -8.66
C GLY A 53 1.19 4.33 -7.22
N ALA A 54 0.99 5.19 -6.24
CA ALA A 54 0.92 4.80 -4.83
C ALA A 54 -0.26 3.83 -4.56
N LEU A 55 -1.44 4.09 -5.12
CA LEU A 55 -2.60 3.18 -5.06
C LEU A 55 -2.29 1.80 -5.64
N SER A 56 -1.61 1.75 -6.79
CA SER A 56 -1.15 0.48 -7.38
C SER A 56 -0.21 -0.27 -6.43
N LEU A 57 0.69 0.43 -5.73
CA LEU A 57 1.60 -0.18 -4.75
C LEU A 57 0.86 -0.72 -3.51
N TYR A 58 -0.21 -0.06 -3.07
CA TYR A 58 -1.09 -0.61 -2.02
C TYR A 58 -1.79 -1.88 -2.52
N GLY A 59 -2.34 -1.87 -3.74
CA GLY A 59 -2.96 -3.05 -4.36
C GLY A 59 -1.98 -4.22 -4.49
N LEU A 60 -0.75 -3.95 -4.93
CA LEU A 60 0.32 -4.94 -5.03
C LEU A 60 0.67 -5.52 -3.64
N ASN A 61 0.68 -4.69 -2.59
CA ASN A 61 0.87 -5.16 -1.22
C ASN A 61 -0.20 -6.17 -0.79
N PHE A 62 -1.47 -5.88 -1.05
CA PHE A 62 -2.58 -6.81 -0.78
C PHE A 62 -2.44 -8.11 -1.56
N PHE A 63 -2.09 -8.03 -2.85
CA PHE A 63 -1.85 -9.21 -3.67
C PHE A 63 -0.78 -10.13 -3.06
N PHE A 64 0.35 -9.57 -2.64
CA PHE A 64 1.41 -10.36 -2.00
C PHE A 64 1.01 -10.96 -0.64
N ILE A 65 0.14 -10.29 0.12
CA ILE A 65 -0.40 -10.84 1.37
C ILE A 65 -1.28 -12.04 1.06
N ILE A 66 -2.21 -11.92 0.11
CA ILE A 66 -3.09 -13.01 -0.31
C ILE A 66 -2.26 -14.18 -0.87
N LEU A 67 -1.31 -13.89 -1.75
CA LEU A 67 -0.40 -14.90 -2.29
C LEU A 67 0.38 -15.64 -1.20
N GLY A 68 0.90 -14.91 -0.20
CA GLY A 68 1.59 -15.50 0.94
C GLY A 68 0.68 -16.42 1.77
N ILE A 69 -0.57 -16.03 1.99
CA ILE A 69 -1.56 -16.85 2.69
C ILE A 69 -1.88 -18.11 1.88
N VAL A 70 -2.16 -17.97 0.58
CA VAL A 70 -2.46 -19.10 -0.31
C VAL A 70 -1.30 -20.10 -0.34
N LEU A 71 -0.07 -19.61 -0.48
CA LEU A 71 1.12 -20.47 -0.45
C LEU A 71 1.29 -21.18 0.90
N TYR A 72 1.01 -20.50 2.03
CA TYR A 72 1.08 -21.11 3.36
C TYR A 72 0.07 -22.26 3.56
N TYR A 73 -1.09 -22.21 2.91
CA TYR A 73 -2.09 -23.29 3.00
C TYR A 73 -1.85 -24.44 2.01
N ILE A 74 -1.05 -24.23 0.97
CA ILE A 74 -0.73 -25.25 -0.05
C ILE A 74 0.52 -26.05 0.32
N LEU A 75 1.52 -25.40 0.93
CA LEU A 75 2.78 -26.02 1.39
C LEU A 75 2.65 -26.62 2.80
#